data_AF-A0A516SKY0-F1
#
_entry.id   AF-A0A516SKY0-F1
#
_cell.length_a   1.000
_cell.length_b   1.000
_cell.length_c   1.000
_cell.angle_alpha   90.00
_cell.angle_beta   90.00
_cell.angle_gamma   90.00
#
_symmetry.space_group_name_H-M   'P 1'
#
loop_
_entity.id
_entity.type
_entity.pdbx_description
1 polymer ?
#
loop_
_entity_poly.entity_id
_entity_poly.type
_entity_poly.pdbx_seq_one_letter_code
_entity_poly.pdbx_strand_id
1 'polypeptide(L)'
;MLLTDVSPDDLLSERLCQVIDWSKDLPENIFHENDYRFHFFERSVLDNSELLRGIVESNWRTYVTDSFVSFGVPKTIAYAQFILEGDKIEHELVTLQNKFKDFFGGTVNYPIVLSNKNLDWFAFESAYEELGVLAVRDSDVKAGEFVDYFNNGALISCVNMKANAPGYSELLLEFKGLITVLNENYCSNC
;
A
#
# COMPACT_ATOMS: atom_id res chain seq x y z
N MET A 1 -16.19 -6.43 -4.28
CA MET A 1 -16.55 -6.91 -5.65
C MET A 1 -15.38 -6.64 -6.59
N LEU A 2 -14.93 -7.61 -7.41
CA LEU A 2 -13.86 -7.36 -8.40
C LEU A 2 -14.45 -6.67 -9.64
N LEU A 3 -13.83 -5.60 -10.07
CA LEU A 3 -14.19 -4.79 -11.22
C LEU A 3 -13.08 -4.97 -12.27
N THR A 4 -13.43 -5.52 -13.44
CA THR A 4 -12.52 -5.82 -14.57
C THR A 4 -13.06 -5.18 -15.85
N ASP A 5 -12.18 -4.71 -16.74
CA ASP A 5 -12.49 -4.01 -18.00
C ASP A 5 -13.31 -2.72 -17.88
N VAL A 6 -12.65 -1.57 -18.13
CA VAL A 6 -13.16 -0.19 -18.01
C VAL A 6 -13.77 0.05 -16.62
N SER A 7 -12.95 0.56 -15.70
CA SER A 7 -13.38 0.80 -14.32
C SER A 7 -14.73 1.56 -14.30
N PRO A 8 -15.68 1.17 -13.44
CA PRO A 8 -16.83 2.03 -13.13
C PRO A 8 -16.43 3.41 -12.59
N ASP A 9 -15.16 3.60 -12.25
CA ASP A 9 -14.59 4.84 -11.72
C ASP A 9 -13.30 5.23 -12.47
N ASP A 10 -13.44 5.57 -13.77
CA ASP A 10 -12.37 6.14 -14.61
C ASP A 10 -11.63 7.28 -13.87
N LEU A 11 -12.35 8.04 -13.05
CA LEU A 11 -11.80 9.12 -12.24
C LEU A 11 -10.77 8.61 -11.21
N LEU A 12 -11.01 7.47 -10.56
CA LEU A 12 -10.05 6.89 -9.61
C LEU A 12 -8.77 6.44 -10.32
N SER A 13 -8.90 5.78 -11.47
CA SER A 13 -7.74 5.39 -12.29
C SER A 13 -6.94 6.59 -12.78
N GLU A 14 -7.61 7.67 -13.20
CA GLU A 14 -6.95 8.91 -13.58
C GLU A 14 -6.19 9.55 -12.42
N ARG A 15 -6.80 9.60 -11.23
CA ARG A 15 -6.16 10.16 -10.03
C ARG A 15 -4.97 9.33 -9.57
N LEU A 16 -5.02 8.00 -9.68
CA LEU A 16 -3.85 7.15 -9.42
C LEU A 16 -2.68 7.46 -10.37
N CYS A 17 -2.97 7.69 -11.66
CA CYS A 17 -1.95 8.12 -12.62
C CYS A 17 -1.39 9.53 -12.36
N GLN A 18 -2.05 10.37 -11.56
CA GLN A 18 -1.54 11.69 -11.19
C GLN A 18 -0.57 11.62 -10.01
N VAL A 19 -0.65 10.57 -9.19
CA VAL A 19 0.13 10.43 -7.97
C VAL A 19 1.29 9.44 -8.13
N ILE A 20 1.09 8.35 -8.87
CA ILE A 20 2.06 7.27 -9.04
C ILE A 20 2.67 7.34 -10.45
N ASP A 21 4.00 7.35 -10.50
CA ASP A 21 4.82 7.19 -11.69
C ASP A 21 4.91 5.70 -12.06
N TRP A 22 3.96 5.24 -12.87
CA TRP A 22 3.88 3.85 -13.33
C TRP A 22 5.00 3.43 -14.30
N SER A 23 5.94 4.34 -14.63
CA SER A 23 7.16 4.00 -15.37
C SER A 23 8.30 3.54 -14.47
N LYS A 24 8.16 3.73 -13.16
CA LYS A 24 9.10 3.32 -12.12
C LYS A 24 8.55 2.16 -11.31
N ASP A 25 9.43 1.52 -10.57
CA ASP A 25 9.07 0.53 -9.56
C ASP A 25 9.96 0.67 -8.33
N LEU A 26 9.60 -0.01 -7.25
CA LEU A 26 10.48 -0.12 -6.09
C LEU A 26 11.84 -0.75 -6.53
N PRO A 27 12.96 -0.26 -5.99
CA PRO A 27 13.10 0.66 -4.86
C PRO A 27 13.19 2.15 -5.26
N GLU A 28 12.93 2.51 -6.52
CA GLU A 28 12.87 3.91 -6.93
C GLU A 28 11.67 4.62 -6.30
N ASN A 29 11.75 5.95 -6.12
CA ASN A 29 10.60 6.72 -5.66
C ASN A 29 9.55 6.81 -6.78
N ILE A 30 8.43 6.13 -6.56
CA ILE A 30 7.30 6.03 -7.50
C ILE A 30 6.29 7.16 -7.34
N PHE A 31 6.40 8.03 -6.33
CA PHE A 31 5.43 9.10 -6.12
C PHE A 31 5.85 10.37 -6.85
N HIS A 32 4.92 11.03 -7.55
CA HIS A 32 5.17 12.30 -8.24
C HIS A 32 5.31 13.48 -7.27
N GLU A 33 4.67 13.40 -6.10
CA GLU A 33 4.69 14.44 -5.07
C GLU A 33 5.68 14.09 -3.95
N ASN A 34 6.22 15.13 -3.28
CA ASN A 34 7.12 14.99 -2.15
C ASN A 34 6.42 15.21 -0.78
N ASP A 35 5.08 15.32 -0.76
CA ASP A 35 4.28 15.57 0.44
C ASP A 35 3.84 14.26 1.13
N TYR A 36 4.77 13.33 1.28
CA TYR A 36 4.49 12.03 1.87
C TYR A 36 5.46 11.67 2.97
N ARG A 37 4.91 11.10 4.03
CA ARG A 37 5.67 10.30 5.01
C ARG A 37 5.56 8.84 4.65
N PHE A 38 6.70 8.16 4.66
CA PHE A 38 6.80 6.77 4.23
C PHE A 38 7.03 5.82 5.40
N HIS A 39 6.34 4.70 5.32
CA HIS A 39 6.53 3.51 6.13
C HIS A 39 6.69 2.31 5.19
N PHE A 40 7.31 1.24 5.67
CA PHE A 40 7.53 0.03 4.88
C PHE A 40 6.92 -1.18 5.59
N PHE A 41 6.61 -2.21 4.82
CA PHE A 41 6.07 -3.46 5.33
C PHE A 41 6.55 -4.63 4.48
N GLU A 42 6.58 -5.83 5.05
CA GLU A 42 6.90 -7.06 4.34
C GLU A 42 5.73 -7.48 3.43
N ARG A 43 6.04 -7.82 2.18
CA ARG A 43 5.05 -8.30 1.22
C ARG A 43 4.63 -9.74 1.53
N SER A 44 3.40 -10.17 1.25
CA SER A 44 2.27 -9.38 0.74
C SER A 44 1.34 -8.95 1.86
N VAL A 45 0.92 -7.69 1.82
CA VAL A 45 -0.14 -7.10 2.64
C VAL A 45 -1.41 -7.94 2.54
N LEU A 46 -1.73 -8.47 1.37
CA LEU A 46 -2.95 -9.26 1.18
C LEU A 46 -2.89 -10.64 1.86
N ASP A 47 -1.69 -11.19 2.03
CA ASP A 47 -1.48 -12.44 2.77
C ASP A 47 -1.31 -12.22 4.29
N ASN A 48 -0.92 -11.01 4.69
CA ASN A 48 -0.83 -10.60 6.09
C ASN A 48 -2.18 -10.07 6.60
N SER A 49 -3.01 -10.96 7.12
CA SER A 49 -4.36 -10.63 7.61
C SER A 49 -4.38 -9.57 8.71
N GLU A 50 -3.40 -9.55 9.60
CA GLU A 50 -3.32 -8.57 10.68
C GLU A 50 -3.01 -7.17 10.13
N LEU A 51 -2.02 -7.07 9.24
CA LEU A 51 -1.64 -5.79 8.62
C LEU A 51 -2.77 -5.26 7.73
N LEU A 52 -3.33 -6.08 6.84
CA LEU A 52 -4.43 -5.69 5.96
C LEU A 52 -5.64 -5.21 6.76
N ARG A 53 -6.06 -5.99 7.76
CA ARG A 53 -7.19 -5.63 8.62
C ARG A 53 -6.90 -4.31 9.34
N GLY A 54 -5.71 -4.15 9.89
CA GLY A 54 -5.32 -2.91 10.55
C GLY A 54 -5.38 -1.70 9.62
N ILE A 55 -4.89 -1.82 8.37
CA ILE A 55 -4.93 -0.75 7.36
C ILE A 55 -6.38 -0.31 7.10
N VAL A 56 -7.27 -1.27 6.88
CA VAL A 56 -8.64 -0.97 6.48
C VAL A 56 -9.48 -0.48 7.67
N GLU A 57 -9.29 -1.05 8.87
CA GLU A 57 -9.95 -0.58 10.11
C GLU A 57 -9.49 0.83 10.51
N SER A 58 -8.17 1.09 10.44
CA SER A 58 -7.60 2.41 10.71
C SER A 58 -8.15 3.44 9.72
N ASN A 59 -8.20 3.09 8.43
CA ASN A 59 -8.79 3.97 7.42
C ASN A 59 -10.26 4.30 7.74
N TRP A 60 -11.08 3.29 8.08
CA TRP A 60 -12.49 3.50 8.38
C TRP A 60 -12.70 4.39 9.60
N ARG A 61 -11.91 4.18 10.65
CA ARG A 61 -11.96 4.99 11.88
C ARG A 61 -11.57 6.44 11.64
N THR A 62 -10.52 6.67 10.87
CA THR A 62 -9.90 8.00 10.71
C THR A 62 -10.54 8.83 9.60
N TYR A 63 -10.80 8.23 8.44
CA TYR A 63 -11.26 8.94 7.25
C TYR A 63 -12.74 8.69 6.94
N VAL A 64 -13.36 7.63 7.48
CA VAL A 64 -14.78 7.29 7.25
C VAL A 64 -15.11 7.18 5.76
N THR A 65 -14.22 6.54 5.00
CA THR A 65 -14.36 6.29 3.57
C THR A 65 -14.03 4.84 3.26
N ASP A 66 -14.59 4.32 2.18
CA ASP A 66 -14.23 2.99 1.67
C ASP A 66 -12.77 2.96 1.24
N SER A 67 -12.19 1.76 1.36
CA SER A 67 -10.89 1.42 0.79
C SER A 67 -11.07 0.71 -0.55
N PHE A 68 -10.00 0.63 -1.32
CA PHE A 68 -9.92 -0.22 -2.49
C PHE A 68 -8.54 -0.84 -2.62
N VAL A 69 -8.49 -1.93 -3.38
CA VAL A 69 -7.28 -2.57 -3.86
C VAL A 69 -7.31 -2.48 -5.37
N SER A 70 -6.28 -1.92 -5.99
CA SER A 70 -6.08 -2.04 -7.43
C SER A 70 -4.94 -2.99 -7.74
N PHE A 71 -5.12 -3.76 -8.79
CA PHE A 71 -4.18 -4.72 -9.32
C PHE A 71 -3.77 -4.29 -10.73
N GLY A 72 -2.49 -4.38 -11.02
CA GLY A 72 -1.91 -3.98 -12.29
C GLY A 72 -1.88 -2.46 -12.48
N VAL A 73 -1.41 -2.07 -13.67
CA VAL A 73 -1.26 -0.65 -14.04
C VAL A 73 -2.60 -0.12 -14.57
N PRO A 74 -3.10 1.05 -14.10
CA PRO A 74 -4.31 1.67 -14.64
C PRO A 74 -4.29 1.79 -16.16
N LYS A 75 -5.47 1.70 -16.78
CA LYS A 75 -5.67 1.80 -18.24
C LYS A 75 -5.02 0.65 -19.05
N THR A 76 -4.60 -0.43 -18.40
CA THR A 76 -4.20 -1.68 -19.07
C THR A 76 -5.31 -2.74 -18.99
N ILE A 77 -5.24 -3.75 -19.86
CA ILE A 77 -6.22 -4.86 -19.89
C ILE A 77 -6.16 -5.69 -18.60
N ALA A 78 -4.99 -5.77 -17.96
CA ALA A 78 -4.81 -6.49 -16.71
C ALA A 78 -5.26 -5.70 -15.47
N TYR A 79 -5.73 -4.46 -15.65
CA TYR A 79 -6.15 -3.61 -14.54
C TYR A 79 -7.45 -4.10 -13.92
N ALA A 80 -7.44 -4.27 -12.60
CA ALA A 80 -8.63 -4.63 -11.85
C ALA A 80 -8.70 -3.88 -10.53
N GLN A 81 -9.90 -3.70 -10.00
CA GLN A 81 -10.11 -3.09 -8.69
C GLN A 81 -11.02 -3.95 -7.81
N PHE A 82 -10.76 -3.98 -6.52
CA PHE A 82 -11.61 -4.59 -5.51
C PHE A 82 -11.94 -3.54 -4.44
N ILE A 83 -13.23 -3.22 -4.31
CA ILE A 83 -13.71 -2.26 -3.31
C ILE A 83 -13.91 -2.97 -1.96
N LEU A 84 -13.52 -2.26 -0.89
CA LEU A 84 -13.70 -2.62 0.51
C LEU A 84 -14.63 -1.59 1.17
N GLU A 85 -15.92 -1.91 1.21
CA GLU A 85 -17.00 -1.15 1.83
C GLU A 85 -16.92 -1.25 3.36
N GLY A 86 -16.94 -0.10 4.04
CA GLY A 86 -16.74 -0.04 5.49
C GLY A 86 -17.75 -0.85 6.33
N ASP A 87 -18.99 -1.02 5.85
CA ASP A 87 -20.04 -1.77 6.55
C ASP A 87 -19.97 -3.29 6.34
N LYS A 88 -19.13 -3.77 5.41
CA LYS A 88 -18.95 -5.19 5.06
C LYS A 88 -17.50 -5.66 5.13
N ILE A 89 -16.64 -4.87 5.77
CA ILE A 89 -15.19 -5.04 5.82
C ILE A 89 -14.76 -6.49 6.09
N GLU A 90 -15.28 -7.16 7.12
CA GLU A 90 -14.88 -8.52 7.50
C GLU A 90 -15.14 -9.55 6.38
N HIS A 91 -16.33 -9.49 5.77
CA HIS A 91 -16.67 -10.41 4.68
C HIS A 91 -15.82 -10.15 3.44
N GLU A 92 -15.56 -8.89 3.14
CA GLU A 92 -14.80 -8.50 1.95
C GLU A 92 -13.31 -8.76 2.09
N LEU A 93 -12.74 -8.58 3.29
CA LEU A 93 -11.37 -8.99 3.61
C LEU A 93 -11.21 -10.50 3.41
N VAL A 94 -12.08 -11.32 4.00
CA VAL A 94 -12.05 -12.78 3.82
C VAL A 94 -12.16 -13.17 2.35
N THR A 95 -13.02 -12.48 1.59
CA THR A 95 -13.17 -12.74 0.16
C THR A 95 -11.91 -12.39 -0.62
N LEU A 96 -11.36 -11.19 -0.39
CA LEU A 96 -10.15 -10.68 -1.03
C LEU A 96 -8.96 -11.61 -0.77
N GLN A 97 -8.70 -11.97 0.48
CA GLN A 97 -7.58 -12.83 0.84
C GLN A 97 -7.72 -14.24 0.27
N ASN A 98 -8.92 -14.83 0.32
CA ASN A 98 -9.11 -16.16 -0.26
C ASN A 98 -8.95 -16.18 -1.78
N LYS A 99 -9.39 -15.12 -2.47
CA LYS A 99 -9.21 -14.97 -3.91
C LYS A 99 -7.77 -14.64 -4.29
N PHE A 100 -7.03 -13.93 -3.44
CA PHE A 100 -5.65 -13.54 -3.75
C PHE A 100 -4.67 -14.73 -3.74
N LYS A 101 -4.96 -15.79 -2.98
CA LYS A 101 -4.14 -17.03 -2.92
C LYS A 101 -3.79 -17.64 -4.28
N ASP A 102 -4.66 -17.47 -5.27
CA ASP A 102 -4.44 -17.92 -6.65
C ASP A 102 -4.47 -16.75 -7.66
N PHE A 103 -4.25 -15.52 -7.20
CA PHE A 103 -4.33 -14.29 -7.98
C PHE A 103 -5.66 -14.16 -8.73
N PHE A 104 -6.76 -14.46 -8.03
CA PHE A 104 -8.12 -14.51 -8.58
C PHE A 104 -8.19 -15.45 -9.79
N GLY A 105 -7.60 -16.63 -9.68
CA GLY A 105 -7.45 -17.58 -10.78
C GLY A 105 -6.53 -17.07 -11.91
N GLY A 106 -5.51 -16.29 -11.57
CA GLY A 106 -4.58 -15.67 -12.52
C GLY A 106 -5.13 -14.47 -13.29
N THR A 107 -6.22 -13.85 -12.82
CA THR A 107 -6.86 -12.71 -13.50
C THR A 107 -6.28 -11.36 -13.06
N VAL A 108 -5.61 -11.30 -11.91
CA VAL A 108 -4.99 -10.07 -11.41
C VAL A 108 -3.47 -10.23 -11.29
N ASN A 109 -2.75 -9.11 -11.31
CA ASN A 109 -1.28 -9.08 -11.21
C ASN A 109 -0.78 -7.87 -10.41
N TYR A 110 0.53 -7.82 -10.21
CA TYR A 110 1.23 -6.65 -9.67
C TYR A 110 1.33 -5.52 -10.72
N PRO A 111 1.50 -4.25 -10.31
CA PRO A 111 1.61 -3.79 -8.91
C PRO A 111 0.29 -3.91 -8.16
N ILE A 112 0.36 -4.01 -6.84
CA ILE A 112 -0.82 -3.94 -5.96
C ILE A 112 -0.80 -2.57 -5.30
N VAL A 113 -1.92 -1.87 -5.36
CA VAL A 113 -2.10 -0.59 -4.64
C VAL A 113 -3.32 -0.67 -3.74
N LEU A 114 -3.13 -0.43 -2.45
CA LEU A 114 -4.20 -0.19 -1.50
C LEU A 114 -4.31 1.31 -1.24
N SER A 115 -5.52 1.83 -1.20
CA SER A 115 -5.77 3.22 -0.83
C SER A 115 -7.22 3.39 -0.39
N ASN A 116 -7.58 4.58 0.07
CA ASN A 116 -8.96 4.98 0.23
C ASN A 116 -9.48 5.77 -0.98
N LYS A 117 -10.79 5.89 -1.15
CA LYS A 117 -11.37 6.59 -2.32
C LYS A 117 -10.90 8.05 -2.47
N ASN A 118 -10.52 8.69 -1.37
CA ASN A 118 -10.02 10.06 -1.38
C ASN A 118 -8.53 10.18 -1.66
N LEU A 119 -7.79 9.07 -1.72
CA LEU A 119 -6.35 9.01 -1.95
C LEU A 119 -5.55 9.79 -0.88
N ASP A 120 -5.98 9.65 0.38
CA ASP A 120 -5.32 10.25 1.55
C ASP A 120 -4.01 9.51 1.92
N TRP A 121 -3.95 8.22 1.59
CA TRP A 121 -2.81 7.33 1.84
C TRP A 121 -2.72 6.26 0.75
N PHE A 122 -1.55 5.65 0.56
CA PHE A 122 -1.30 4.61 -0.45
C PHE A 122 -0.38 3.54 0.12
N ALA A 123 -0.76 2.27 0.00
CA ALA A 123 0.18 1.17 0.12
C ALA A 123 0.47 0.63 -1.28
N PHE A 124 1.73 0.46 -1.64
CA PHE A 124 2.16 -0.03 -2.94
C PHE A 124 3.06 -1.26 -2.78
N GLU A 125 2.82 -2.28 -3.59
CA GLU A 125 3.63 -3.48 -3.68
C GLU A 125 4.09 -3.75 -5.12
N SER A 126 5.39 -4.05 -5.26
CA SER A 126 6.00 -4.54 -6.49
C SER A 126 6.01 -6.07 -6.54
N ALA A 127 6.02 -6.64 -7.75
CA ALA A 127 6.39 -8.05 -7.93
C ALA A 127 7.88 -8.31 -7.69
N TYR A 128 8.73 -7.29 -7.82
CA TYR A 128 10.19 -7.44 -7.85
C TYR A 128 10.88 -7.17 -6.51
N GLU A 129 10.13 -6.70 -5.51
CA GLU A 129 10.68 -6.33 -4.20
C GLU A 129 9.97 -7.04 -3.05
N GLU A 130 10.71 -7.30 -1.98
CA GLU A 130 10.19 -7.99 -0.78
C GLU A 130 9.51 -7.04 0.22
N LEU A 131 9.72 -5.74 0.03
CA LEU A 131 9.09 -4.69 0.83
C LEU A 131 8.10 -3.90 -0.01
N GLY A 132 6.95 -3.61 0.59
CA GLY A 132 6.03 -2.58 0.11
C GLY A 132 6.27 -1.25 0.83
N VAL A 133 5.68 -0.19 0.28
CA VAL A 133 5.72 1.15 0.85
C VAL A 133 4.31 1.64 1.16
N LEU A 134 4.10 2.15 2.37
CA LEU A 134 2.92 2.89 2.79
C LEU A 134 3.28 4.39 2.83
N ALA A 135 2.71 5.16 1.91
CA ALA A 135 2.79 6.61 1.86
C ALA A 135 1.54 7.23 2.48
N VAL A 136 1.73 8.23 3.33
CA VAL A 136 0.64 8.99 3.98
C VAL A 136 0.94 10.46 3.79
N ARG A 137 -0.06 11.27 3.43
CA ARG A 137 0.17 12.70 3.15
C ARG A 137 0.69 13.41 4.41
N ASP A 138 1.77 14.17 4.29
CA ASP A 138 2.35 14.88 5.44
C ASP A 138 1.48 16.09 5.84
N SER A 139 0.89 16.75 4.85
CA SER A 139 -0.10 17.82 5.04
C SER A 139 -1.42 17.38 5.70
N ASP A 140 -1.70 16.07 5.76
CA ASP A 140 -2.91 15.57 6.38
C ASP A 140 -2.79 15.48 7.90
N VAL A 141 -3.62 16.26 8.59
CA VAL A 141 -3.69 16.30 10.06
C VAL A 141 -4.13 14.98 10.67
N LYS A 142 -4.81 14.11 9.90
CA LYS A 142 -5.28 12.79 10.34
C LYS A 142 -4.26 11.68 10.13
N ALA A 143 -3.22 11.91 9.34
CA ALA A 143 -2.21 10.91 9.01
C ALA A 143 -1.51 10.33 10.25
N GLY A 144 -1.32 11.14 11.30
CA GLY A 144 -0.79 10.66 12.58
C GLY A 144 -1.70 9.60 13.23
N GLU A 145 -3.00 9.88 13.33
CA GLU A 145 -3.98 8.94 13.89
C GLU A 145 -4.05 7.66 13.07
N PHE A 146 -4.00 7.77 11.74
CA PHE A 146 -4.01 6.61 10.84
C PHE A 146 -2.82 5.68 11.10
N VAL A 147 -1.61 6.25 11.18
CA VAL A 147 -0.37 5.47 11.37
C VAL A 147 -0.23 4.94 12.80
N ASP A 148 -0.69 5.69 13.80
CA ASP A 148 -0.52 5.31 15.21
C ASP A 148 -1.19 3.97 15.56
N TYR A 149 -2.17 3.54 14.77
CA TYR A 149 -2.79 2.22 14.87
C TYR A 149 -1.78 1.07 14.70
N PHE A 150 -0.69 1.30 13.94
CA PHE A 150 0.33 0.29 13.62
C PHE A 150 1.56 0.34 14.51
N ASN A 151 1.55 1.12 15.59
CA ASN A 151 2.69 1.27 16.52
C ASN A 151 3.11 -0.03 17.22
N ASN A 152 2.44 -1.15 16.95
CA ASN A 152 2.79 -2.50 17.42
C ASN A 152 3.92 -3.19 16.61
N GLY A 153 4.48 -2.54 15.58
CA GLY A 153 5.64 -3.05 14.84
C GLY A 153 5.32 -3.79 13.53
N ALA A 154 4.11 -3.61 12.99
CA ALA A 154 3.77 -4.12 11.65
C ALA A 154 4.32 -3.23 10.52
N LEU A 155 4.65 -1.97 10.83
CA LEU A 155 5.20 -0.98 9.91
C LEU A 155 6.60 -0.51 10.35
N ILE A 156 7.51 -0.44 9.39
CA ILE A 156 8.87 0.09 9.55
C ILE A 156 8.85 1.57 9.17
N SER A 157 9.00 2.46 10.14
CA SER A 157 9.18 3.89 9.84
C SER A 157 10.57 4.18 9.27
N CYS A 158 10.72 5.28 8.52
CA CYS A 158 12.03 5.76 8.09
C CYS A 158 13.04 5.93 9.25
N VAL A 159 12.57 6.31 10.45
CA VAL A 159 13.42 6.40 11.64
C VAL A 159 13.92 5.02 12.07
N ASN A 160 13.02 4.03 12.14
CA ASN A 160 13.38 2.66 12.54
C ASN A 160 14.28 1.98 11.52
N MET A 161 14.05 2.24 10.23
CA MET A 161 14.86 1.75 9.12
C MET A 161 16.29 2.29 9.19
N LYS A 162 16.46 3.59 9.46
CA LYS A 162 17.78 4.22 9.66
C LYS A 162 18.49 3.72 10.92
N ALA A 163 17.76 3.49 12.01
CA ALA A 163 18.30 3.14 13.32
C ALA A 163 18.68 1.64 13.46
N ASN A 164 18.38 0.80 12.47
CA ASN A 164 18.46 -0.65 12.56
C ASN A 164 17.76 -1.22 13.80
N ALA A 165 16.53 -0.78 14.07
CA ALA A 165 15.83 -1.12 15.31
C ALA A 165 15.65 -2.65 15.48
N PRO A 166 15.73 -3.19 16.71
CA PRO A 166 15.79 -4.65 16.98
C PRO A 166 14.65 -5.47 16.37
N GLY A 167 13.45 -4.88 16.25
CA GLY A 167 12.26 -5.54 15.68
C GLY A 167 12.36 -5.91 14.20
N TYR A 168 13.34 -5.36 13.48
CA TYR A 168 13.55 -5.60 12.04
C TYR A 168 14.95 -6.12 11.73
N SER A 169 15.72 -6.47 12.76
CA SER A 169 17.14 -6.78 12.66
C SER A 169 17.47 -7.91 11.69
N GLU A 170 16.61 -8.91 11.53
CA GLU A 170 16.77 -10.01 10.56
C GLU A 170 16.51 -9.55 9.11
N LEU A 171 15.38 -8.87 8.86
CA LEU A 171 15.08 -8.21 7.57
C LEU A 171 16.20 -7.24 7.17
N LEU A 172 16.74 -6.49 8.13
CA LEU A 172 17.83 -5.53 7.91
C LEU A 172 19.15 -6.19 7.51
N LEU A 173 19.40 -7.41 7.98
CA LEU A 173 20.57 -8.19 7.62
C LEU A 173 20.42 -8.81 6.24
N GLU A 174 19.25 -9.39 5.95
CA GLU A 174 18.97 -10.08 4.69
C GLU A 174 18.84 -9.12 3.51
N PHE A 175 18.17 -7.98 3.70
CA PHE A 175 17.84 -7.03 2.62
C PHE A 175 18.61 -5.71 2.73
N LYS A 176 19.81 -5.72 3.33
CA LYS A 176 20.61 -4.51 3.59
C LYS A 176 20.79 -3.60 2.38
N GLY A 177 21.01 -4.18 1.20
CA GLY A 177 21.17 -3.45 -0.05
C GLY A 177 19.89 -2.70 -0.45
N LEU A 178 18.76 -3.42 -0.48
CA LEU A 178 17.44 -2.85 -0.74
C LEU A 178 17.10 -1.74 0.25
N ILE A 179 17.31 -1.97 1.54
CA ILE A 179 17.04 -0.99 2.59
C ILE A 179 17.86 0.29 2.41
N THR A 180 19.11 0.16 1.97
CA THR A 180 19.96 1.33 1.71
C THR A 180 19.35 2.19 0.60
N VAL A 181 18.93 1.58 -0.52
CA VAL A 181 18.34 2.30 -1.65
C VAL A 181 16.96 2.88 -1.30
N LEU A 182 16.11 2.14 -0.57
CA LEU A 182 14.83 2.65 -0.10
C LEU A 182 15.01 3.86 0.83
N ASN A 183 15.95 3.80 1.76
CA ASN A 183 16.26 4.92 2.65
C ASN A 183 16.74 6.15 1.87
N GLU A 184 17.59 5.96 0.86
CA GLU A 184 18.07 7.04 -0.02
C GLU A 184 16.94 7.68 -0.83
N ASN A 185 16.03 6.87 -1.38
CA ASN A 185 14.99 7.33 -2.29
C ASN A 185 13.72 7.87 -1.59
N TYR A 186 13.40 7.36 -0.40
CA TYR A 186 12.15 7.67 0.30
C TYR A 186 12.34 8.43 1.60
N CYS A 187 13.44 8.21 2.34
CA CYS A 187 13.60 8.72 3.69
C CYS A 187 14.53 9.94 3.80
N SER A 188 14.96 10.51 2.68
CA SER A 188 15.97 11.58 2.60
C SER A 188 15.51 12.93 3.17
N ASN A 189 14.20 13.13 3.38
CA ASN A 189 13.61 14.36 3.94
C ASN A 189 12.98 14.19 5.34
N CYS A 190 13.13 13.02 5.99
CA CYS A 190 12.66 12.79 7.37
C CYS A 190 13.64 13.31 8.42
#